data_AF-A0A6I7QAB3-F1
#
_entry.id   AF-A0A6I7QAB3-F1
#
_cell.length_a   1.000
_cell.length_b   1.000
_cell.length_c   1.000
_cell.angle_alpha   90.00
_cell.angle_beta   90.00
_cell.angle_gamma   90.00
#
_symmetry.space_group_name_H-M   'P 1'
#
loop_
_entity.id
_entity.type
_entity.pdbx_description
1 polymer ?
#
loop_
_entity_poly.entity_id
_entity_poly.type
_entity_poly.pdbx_seq_one_letter_code
_entity_poly.pdbx_strand_id
1 'polypeptide(L)'
;MLLLPLTLSAQPKQEATPDPGVWGGELVYENQSTEFYLGFTLDENGDLTATTYMPVIPFPKRNIGTVNKTDTYFSAGTVQFSFDSDTQKITGTFPGSSRGLSFELYPVDDFPAANEPISSRSTATPAWTFETDGPVWGGASADHENVYIGSTDGNLYSLSQHDGSLIWKFEADGAIFSRPLLHQGSVYTLSDGGKLYKLDSKTGRPIWTFDTGGQVWQRKLPIDENPGWDTAVSGVAISDNVVYAGSGDGHLFAIDANSGTETWRFKTEGPVHSIPVVADGMVIFGSYDHHVYALNAATGELNWKFDTGQMIVSSPVYIDGKVIIGSRSADLYAINASTGKEEWRYFHWGSWVESSGTTFDGKLYIGSSDDQLLKSFDPENGNLLWSANLGGSPWSTPAVTQNSVFTGAFGNANYGIDHRGGFFAVDRLTGEVQWSYLWDKEPDTSIYGVVSSPVAANEMVFFGGLDGVVYGFHAEQ
;
A
#
# COMPACT_ATOMS: atom_id res chain seq x y z
N MET A 1 41.23 -68.72 30.20
CA MET A 1 41.69 -67.54 29.45
C MET A 1 40.43 -66.91 28.87
N LEU A 2 39.90 -65.88 29.54
CA LEU A 2 38.66 -65.20 29.16
C LEU A 2 38.92 -64.34 27.91
N LEU A 3 38.09 -64.52 26.88
CA LEU A 3 37.95 -63.57 25.77
C LEU A 3 36.92 -62.51 26.18
N LEU A 4 37.37 -61.28 26.38
CA LEU A 4 36.52 -60.09 26.47
C LEU A 4 35.99 -59.74 25.07
N PRO A 5 34.69 -59.46 24.88
CA PRO A 5 34.24 -58.78 23.68
C PRO A 5 34.62 -57.30 23.77
N LEU A 6 35.25 -56.78 22.70
CA LEU A 6 35.41 -55.34 22.50
C LEU A 6 34.01 -54.72 22.38
N THR A 7 33.61 -53.93 23.37
CA THR A 7 32.56 -52.93 23.19
C THR A 7 33.12 -51.80 22.34
N LEU A 8 32.73 -51.73 21.07
CA LEU A 8 32.86 -50.52 20.28
C LEU A 8 31.99 -49.45 20.96
N SER A 9 32.60 -48.44 21.59
CA SER A 9 31.85 -47.24 21.96
C SER A 9 31.45 -46.54 20.67
N ALA A 10 30.15 -46.50 20.36
CA ALA A 10 29.66 -45.55 19.38
C ALA A 10 30.06 -44.16 19.88
N GLN A 11 30.92 -43.47 19.13
CA GLN A 11 31.10 -42.03 19.33
C GLN A 11 29.71 -41.40 19.22
N PRO A 12 29.35 -40.43 20.08
CA PRO A 12 28.13 -39.67 19.87
C PRO A 12 28.18 -39.12 18.44
N LYS A 13 27.14 -39.40 17.63
CA LYS A 13 26.99 -38.78 16.30
C LYS A 13 27.19 -37.29 16.55
N GLN A 14 28.20 -36.71 15.91
CA GLN A 14 28.35 -35.26 15.84
C GLN A 14 27.04 -34.77 15.22
N GLU A 15 26.16 -34.20 16.05
CA GLU A 15 24.80 -33.84 15.64
C GLU A 15 24.88 -32.87 14.48
N ALA A 16 24.45 -33.34 13.30
CA ALA A 16 24.67 -32.68 12.04
C ALA A 16 24.08 -31.26 12.04
N THR A 17 24.88 -30.30 11.59
CA THR A 17 24.41 -28.97 11.21
C THR A 17 23.95 -29.02 9.75
N PRO A 18 23.06 -28.11 9.32
CA PRO A 18 22.79 -27.94 7.90
C PRO A 18 24.09 -27.71 7.13
N ASP A 19 24.20 -28.33 5.96
CA ASP A 19 25.34 -28.10 5.07
C ASP A 19 25.28 -26.68 4.48
N PRO A 20 26.43 -26.00 4.32
CA PRO A 20 26.50 -24.76 3.54
C PRO A 20 25.92 -24.95 2.14
N GLY A 21 25.15 -23.97 1.67
CA GLY A 21 24.39 -24.07 0.43
C GLY A 21 23.00 -23.45 0.55
N VAL A 22 22.19 -23.61 -0.50
CA VAL A 22 20.84 -23.05 -0.56
C VAL A 22 19.82 -24.16 -0.33
N TRP A 23 18.79 -23.84 0.43
CA TRP A 23 17.69 -24.70 0.80
C TRP A 23 16.39 -24.02 0.41
N GLY A 24 15.58 -24.66 -0.42
CA GLY A 24 14.37 -24.09 -1.01
C GLY A 24 13.16 -24.99 -0.85
N GLY A 25 11.98 -24.38 -0.82
CA GLY A 25 10.70 -25.07 -0.68
C GLY A 25 9.57 -24.08 -0.44
N GLU A 26 8.58 -24.49 0.32
CA GLU A 26 7.37 -23.69 0.54
C GLU A 26 7.29 -23.18 1.98
N LEU A 27 6.97 -21.89 2.11
CA LEU A 27 6.41 -21.28 3.30
C LEU A 27 4.89 -21.39 3.25
N VAL A 28 4.31 -21.95 4.29
CA VAL A 28 2.89 -22.29 4.37
C VAL A 28 2.21 -21.45 5.45
N TYR A 29 1.05 -20.92 5.10
CA TYR A 29 0.10 -20.26 5.99
C TYR A 29 -1.31 -20.76 5.70
N GLU A 30 -1.91 -21.45 6.67
CA GLU A 30 -3.24 -22.06 6.51
C GLU A 30 -3.33 -22.96 5.26
N ASN A 31 -4.08 -22.55 4.23
CA ASN A 31 -4.24 -23.25 2.96
C ASN A 31 -3.48 -22.60 1.79
N GLN A 32 -2.60 -21.63 2.08
CA GLN A 32 -1.81 -20.90 1.11
C GLN A 32 -0.32 -21.21 1.29
N SER A 33 0.45 -21.14 0.20
CA SER A 33 1.89 -21.23 0.25
C SER A 33 2.57 -20.26 -0.72
N THR A 34 3.84 -19.95 -0.43
CA THR A 34 4.73 -19.19 -1.31
C THR A 34 6.14 -19.78 -1.22
N GLU A 35 6.98 -19.50 -2.21
CA GLU A 35 8.36 -19.98 -2.21
C GLU A 35 9.17 -19.32 -1.09
N PHE A 36 10.05 -20.09 -0.45
CA PHE A 36 10.91 -19.62 0.62
C PHE A 36 12.25 -20.34 0.58
N TYR A 37 13.30 -19.59 0.89
CA TYR A 37 14.67 -20.07 0.82
C TYR A 37 15.49 -19.62 2.02
N LEU A 38 16.40 -20.51 2.43
CA LEU A 38 17.49 -20.24 3.35
C LEU A 38 18.82 -20.56 2.67
N GLY A 39 19.80 -19.67 2.80
CA GLY A 39 21.17 -19.90 2.34
C GLY A 39 22.12 -19.89 3.53
N PHE A 40 22.97 -20.91 3.63
CA PHE A 40 23.95 -21.02 4.70
C PHE A 40 25.38 -20.86 4.18
N THR A 41 26.15 -20.01 4.85
CA THR A 41 27.56 -19.75 4.53
C THR A 41 28.40 -19.72 5.80
N LEU A 42 29.66 -20.17 5.73
CA LEU A 42 30.59 -20.02 6.85
C LEU A 42 31.20 -18.62 6.83
N ASP A 43 31.24 -17.97 7.98
CA ASP A 43 31.96 -16.70 8.15
C ASP A 43 33.48 -16.91 8.31
N GLU A 44 34.21 -15.82 8.51
CA GLU A 44 35.69 -15.85 8.67
C GLU A 44 36.15 -16.67 9.90
N ASN A 45 35.28 -16.86 10.89
CA ASN A 45 35.56 -17.64 12.10
C ASN A 45 35.14 -19.11 11.94
N GLY A 46 34.49 -19.47 10.84
CA GLY A 46 33.92 -20.80 10.60
C GLY A 46 32.54 -20.99 11.23
N ASP A 47 31.88 -19.92 11.67
CA ASP A 47 30.52 -19.98 12.18
C ASP A 47 29.52 -19.96 11.02
N LEU A 48 28.46 -20.78 11.13
CA LEU A 48 27.42 -20.83 10.10
C LEU A 48 26.54 -19.57 10.21
N THR A 49 26.38 -18.86 9.11
CA THR A 49 25.50 -17.69 8.97
C THR A 49 24.39 -18.01 8.00
N ALA A 50 23.21 -17.42 8.21
CA ALA A 50 22.05 -17.65 7.37
C ALA A 50 21.62 -16.37 6.64
N THR A 51 21.19 -16.57 5.40
CA THR A 51 20.49 -15.60 4.57
C THR A 51 19.12 -16.15 4.21
N THR A 52 18.16 -15.28 3.90
CA THR A 52 16.82 -15.69 3.47
C THR A 52 16.42 -14.98 2.20
N TYR A 53 15.54 -15.62 1.44
CA TYR A 53 14.87 -15.04 0.29
C TYR A 53 13.45 -15.60 0.18
N MET A 54 12.48 -14.71 -0.10
CA MET A 54 11.09 -15.06 -0.31
C MET A 54 10.61 -14.32 -1.57
N PRO A 55 10.56 -14.94 -2.75
CA PRO A 55 10.37 -14.24 -4.03
C PRO A 55 9.17 -13.30 -4.13
N VAL A 56 8.11 -13.56 -3.34
CA VAL A 56 6.92 -12.68 -3.27
C VAL A 56 7.22 -11.30 -2.68
N ILE A 57 8.22 -11.18 -1.80
CA ILE A 57 8.76 -9.89 -1.36
C ILE A 57 10.24 -9.87 -1.76
N PRO A 58 10.61 -9.21 -2.87
CA PRO A 58 11.89 -9.41 -3.55
C PRO A 58 13.08 -8.74 -2.83
N PHE A 59 13.31 -9.06 -1.55
CA PHE A 59 14.55 -8.80 -0.80
C PHE A 59 15.55 -9.96 -1.00
N PRO A 60 16.42 -9.93 -2.03
CA PRO A 60 17.33 -11.04 -2.27
C PRO A 60 18.36 -11.17 -1.15
N LYS A 61 18.60 -12.41 -0.71
CA LYS A 61 19.73 -12.81 0.14
C LYS A 61 19.89 -11.98 1.41
N ARG A 62 18.79 -11.67 2.09
CA ARG A 62 18.80 -10.90 3.33
C ARG A 62 19.52 -11.68 4.42
N ASN A 63 20.60 -11.12 4.98
CA ASN A 63 21.28 -11.71 6.12
C ASN A 63 20.37 -11.68 7.36
N ILE A 64 20.17 -12.84 7.98
CA ILE A 64 19.35 -13.01 9.19
C ILE A 64 20.19 -13.38 10.42
N GLY A 65 21.52 -13.40 10.28
CA GLY A 65 22.49 -13.54 11.36
C GLY A 65 23.12 -14.93 11.46
N THR A 66 23.92 -15.11 12.50
CA THR A 66 24.58 -16.37 12.84
C THR A 66 23.56 -17.42 13.26
N VAL A 67 23.77 -18.65 12.80
CA VAL A 67 23.00 -19.83 13.19
C VAL A 67 23.42 -20.24 14.59
N ASN A 68 22.49 -20.14 15.52
CA ASN A 68 22.64 -20.62 16.88
C ASN A 68 22.00 -21.99 17.01
N LYS A 69 22.57 -22.84 17.86
CA LYS A 69 22.04 -24.16 18.15
C LYS A 69 21.60 -24.24 19.61
N THR A 70 20.41 -24.78 19.83
CA THR A 70 19.92 -25.19 21.15
C THR A 70 19.85 -26.71 21.22
N ASP A 71 19.46 -27.25 22.38
CA ASP A 71 19.23 -28.70 22.55
C ASP A 71 18.09 -29.26 21.67
N THR A 72 17.26 -28.39 21.07
CA THR A 72 16.01 -28.81 20.39
C THR A 72 15.82 -28.25 18.99
N TYR A 73 16.48 -27.13 18.66
CA TYR A 73 16.35 -26.45 17.36
C TYR A 73 17.55 -25.55 17.06
N PHE A 74 17.68 -25.17 15.80
CA PHE A 74 18.54 -24.09 15.31
C PHE A 74 17.76 -22.80 15.14
N SER A 75 18.42 -21.66 15.33
CA SER A 75 17.83 -20.35 15.07
C SER A 75 18.77 -19.41 14.34
N ALA A 76 18.22 -18.60 13.46
CA ALA A 76 18.90 -17.46 12.85
C ALA A 76 17.91 -16.31 12.75
N GLY A 77 18.21 -15.20 13.43
CA GLY A 77 17.28 -14.08 13.54
C GLY A 77 15.95 -14.52 14.16
N THR A 78 14.85 -14.30 13.43
CA THR A 78 13.50 -14.69 13.87
C THR A 78 13.09 -16.09 13.41
N VAL A 79 13.93 -16.80 12.65
CA VAL A 79 13.64 -18.12 12.12
C VAL A 79 14.09 -19.18 13.12
N GLN A 80 13.22 -20.14 13.42
CA GLN A 80 13.57 -21.36 14.16
C GLN A 80 13.37 -22.57 13.25
N PHE A 81 14.32 -23.50 13.24
CA PHE A 81 14.26 -24.66 12.37
C PHE A 81 15.00 -25.87 12.94
N SER A 82 14.68 -27.04 12.41
CA SER A 82 15.35 -28.30 12.68
C SER A 82 15.88 -28.87 11.38
N PHE A 83 16.98 -29.61 11.47
CA PHE A 83 17.61 -30.27 10.33
C PHE A 83 17.62 -31.79 10.54
N ASP A 84 17.09 -32.51 9.57
CA ASP A 84 17.17 -33.96 9.48
C ASP A 84 18.25 -34.35 8.45
N SER A 85 19.37 -34.87 8.95
CA SER A 85 20.50 -35.28 8.12
C SER A 85 20.23 -36.52 7.28
N ASP A 86 19.31 -37.39 7.72
CA ASP A 86 19.03 -38.64 7.02
C ASP A 86 18.13 -38.37 5.80
N THR A 87 17.20 -37.43 5.91
CA THR A 87 16.30 -37.03 4.81
C THR A 87 16.77 -35.79 4.04
N GLN A 88 17.84 -35.12 4.51
CA GLN A 88 18.32 -33.85 3.97
C GLN A 88 17.18 -32.84 3.88
N LYS A 89 16.58 -32.56 5.04
CA LYS A 89 15.37 -31.74 5.14
C LYS A 89 15.47 -30.73 6.27
N ILE A 90 15.07 -29.50 5.99
CA ILE A 90 14.91 -28.47 7.01
C ILE A 90 13.42 -28.18 7.20
N THR A 91 12.96 -28.23 8.44
CA THR A 91 11.60 -27.82 8.81
C THR A 91 11.66 -26.71 9.83
N GLY A 92 10.85 -25.66 9.69
CA GLY A 92 10.92 -24.56 10.63
C GLY A 92 9.67 -23.69 10.67
N THR A 93 9.75 -22.68 11.52
CA THR A 93 8.66 -21.74 11.82
C THR A 93 9.21 -20.34 12.10
N PHE A 94 8.29 -19.39 12.24
CA PHE A 94 8.58 -18.01 12.66
C PHE A 94 7.89 -17.74 14.01
N PRO A 95 8.49 -18.06 15.16
CA PRO A 95 7.83 -17.94 16.46
C PRO A 95 7.41 -16.51 16.83
N GLY A 96 8.10 -15.51 16.27
CA GLY A 96 7.75 -14.09 16.45
C GLY A 96 6.58 -13.64 15.57
N SER A 97 6.16 -14.46 14.60
CA SER A 97 4.97 -14.21 13.81
C SER A 97 3.73 -14.62 14.61
N SER A 98 2.75 -13.73 14.69
CA SER A 98 1.41 -14.09 15.18
C SER A 98 0.71 -15.09 14.26
N ARG A 99 1.18 -15.22 13.02
CA ARG A 99 0.75 -16.22 12.04
C ARG A 99 1.59 -17.47 12.24
N GLY A 100 0.94 -18.63 12.36
CA GLY A 100 1.59 -19.95 12.46
C GLY A 100 2.28 -20.38 11.18
N LEU A 101 3.20 -19.56 10.68
CA LEU A 101 3.99 -19.80 9.48
C LEU A 101 4.93 -20.98 9.72
N SER A 102 4.93 -21.90 8.77
CA SER A 102 5.81 -23.07 8.79
C SER A 102 6.37 -23.33 7.40
N PHE A 103 7.53 -23.96 7.33
CA PHE A 103 8.16 -24.27 6.06
C PHE A 103 8.84 -25.63 6.08
N GLU A 104 9.02 -26.17 4.88
CA GLU A 104 9.81 -27.36 4.61
C GLU A 104 10.73 -27.08 3.40
N LEU A 105 12.04 -27.28 3.58
CA LEU A 105 13.07 -26.94 2.61
C LEU A 105 13.99 -28.12 2.31
N TYR A 106 14.46 -28.15 1.08
CA TYR A 106 15.34 -29.15 0.51
C TYR A 106 16.54 -28.49 -0.16
N PRO A 107 17.69 -29.18 -0.32
CA PRO A 107 18.84 -28.63 -1.02
C PRO A 107 18.47 -28.23 -2.45
N VAL A 108 18.89 -27.04 -2.87
CA VAL A 108 18.78 -26.52 -4.24
C VAL A 108 20.10 -25.88 -4.68
N ASP A 109 20.29 -25.74 -5.99
CA ASP A 109 21.57 -25.30 -6.55
C ASP A 109 21.92 -23.84 -6.19
N ASP A 110 20.96 -22.92 -6.27
CA ASP A 110 21.11 -21.51 -5.90
C ASP A 110 19.74 -20.90 -5.56
N PHE A 111 19.75 -19.67 -5.05
CA PHE A 111 18.56 -18.84 -4.95
C PHE A 111 17.97 -18.58 -6.34
N PRO A 112 16.63 -18.52 -6.48
CA PRO A 112 16.04 -18.03 -7.72
C PRO A 112 16.48 -16.59 -8.01
N ALA A 113 16.45 -16.23 -9.30
CA ALA A 113 16.68 -14.85 -9.70
C ALA A 113 15.62 -13.93 -9.09
N ALA A 114 16.01 -12.69 -8.77
CA ALA A 114 15.03 -11.70 -8.36
C ALA A 114 14.01 -11.48 -9.48
N ASN A 115 12.73 -11.35 -9.11
CA ASN A 115 11.69 -10.96 -10.05
C ASN A 115 11.98 -9.56 -10.56
N GLU A 116 12.51 -9.46 -11.79
CA GLU A 116 12.72 -8.18 -12.44
C GLU A 116 11.37 -7.61 -12.93
N PRO A 117 11.20 -6.28 -12.91
CA PRO A 117 10.04 -5.63 -13.50
C PRO A 117 9.91 -5.95 -14.99
N ILE A 118 8.68 -6.11 -15.47
CA ILE A 118 8.38 -6.53 -16.85
C ILE A 118 8.90 -5.52 -17.90
N SER A 119 9.01 -4.23 -17.54
CA SER A 119 9.45 -3.17 -18.45
C SER A 119 10.70 -2.45 -17.97
N SER A 120 11.61 -2.19 -18.91
CA SER A 120 12.82 -1.40 -18.70
C SER A 120 12.78 -0.03 -19.40
N ARG A 121 11.70 0.30 -20.12
CA ARG A 121 11.56 1.57 -20.86
C ARG A 121 10.10 2.01 -20.94
N SER A 122 9.89 3.32 -20.94
CA SER A 122 8.59 3.91 -21.25
C SER A 122 8.13 3.49 -22.64
N THR A 123 6.85 3.13 -22.75
CA THR A 123 6.15 2.81 -24.01
C THR A 123 5.15 3.89 -24.40
N ALA A 124 4.94 4.86 -23.52
CA ALA A 124 3.99 5.97 -23.67
C ALA A 124 4.69 7.31 -23.38
N THR A 125 4.15 8.39 -23.96
CA THR A 125 4.55 9.78 -23.66
C THR A 125 3.33 10.64 -23.31
N PRO A 126 3.48 11.67 -22.46
CA PRO A 126 2.36 12.53 -22.11
C PRO A 126 1.85 13.31 -23.31
N ALA A 127 0.54 13.54 -23.37
CA ALA A 127 -0.07 14.47 -24.32
C ALA A 127 0.20 15.92 -23.91
N TRP A 128 0.21 16.20 -22.59
CA TRP A 128 0.61 17.47 -22.02
C TRP A 128 1.17 17.29 -20.60
N THR A 129 1.94 18.28 -20.14
CA THR A 129 2.45 18.37 -18.78
C THR A 129 2.25 19.78 -18.21
N PHE A 130 2.20 19.89 -16.89
CA PHE A 130 2.14 21.16 -16.17
C PHE A 130 3.04 21.09 -14.93
N GLU A 131 3.94 22.07 -14.75
CA GLU A 131 4.87 22.11 -13.61
C GLU A 131 4.24 22.84 -12.42
N THR A 132 4.25 22.21 -11.25
CA THR A 132 3.96 22.81 -9.95
C THR A 132 5.26 23.22 -9.26
N ASP A 133 5.17 24.05 -8.22
CA ASP A 133 6.35 24.53 -7.48
C ASP A 133 6.81 23.54 -6.38
N GLY A 134 6.22 22.35 -6.34
CA GLY A 134 6.58 21.27 -5.44
C GLY A 134 6.01 19.91 -5.87
N PRO A 135 6.48 18.80 -5.28
CA PRO A 135 5.98 17.45 -5.54
C PRO A 135 4.46 17.30 -5.44
N VAL A 136 3.89 16.38 -6.22
CA VAL A 136 2.46 16.05 -6.17
C VAL A 136 2.25 14.68 -5.54
N TRP A 137 1.74 14.68 -4.31
CA TRP A 137 1.42 13.47 -3.55
C TRP A 137 -0.06 13.11 -3.60
N GLY A 138 -0.93 14.12 -3.53
CA GLY A 138 -2.38 13.93 -3.49
C GLY A 138 -2.93 13.46 -4.83
N GLY A 139 -4.01 12.67 -4.76
CA GLY A 139 -4.70 12.21 -5.96
C GLY A 139 -5.33 13.36 -6.76
N ALA A 140 -5.52 13.13 -8.05
CA ALA A 140 -6.25 14.05 -8.92
C ALA A 140 -7.75 13.77 -8.87
N SER A 141 -8.54 14.79 -9.19
CA SER A 141 -9.97 14.69 -9.48
C SER A 141 -10.30 15.48 -10.73
N ALA A 142 -11.31 15.06 -11.48
CA ALA A 142 -11.67 15.70 -12.74
C ALA A 142 -13.19 15.88 -12.86
N ASP A 143 -13.62 17.01 -13.43
CA ASP A 143 -14.98 17.16 -13.94
C ASP A 143 -15.02 16.90 -15.46
N HIS A 144 -15.89 17.55 -16.22
CA HIS A 144 -15.94 17.37 -17.67
C HIS A 144 -14.95 18.25 -18.46
N GLU A 145 -14.36 19.27 -17.85
CA GLU A 145 -13.52 20.29 -18.49
C GLU A 145 -12.13 20.40 -17.84
N ASN A 146 -12.06 20.23 -16.52
CA ASN A 146 -10.90 20.56 -15.71
C ASN A 146 -10.43 19.37 -14.87
N VAL A 147 -9.14 19.33 -14.59
CA VAL A 147 -8.52 18.49 -13.58
C VAL A 147 -8.09 19.35 -12.39
N TYR A 148 -8.25 18.82 -11.19
CA TYR A 148 -7.97 19.46 -9.92
C TYR A 148 -6.93 18.64 -9.16
N ILE A 149 -5.84 19.28 -8.75
CA ILE A 149 -4.72 18.58 -8.12
C ILE A 149 -3.97 19.47 -7.13
N GLY A 150 -3.67 18.90 -5.96
CA GLY A 150 -2.94 19.57 -4.90
C GLY A 150 -1.44 19.31 -4.96
N SER A 151 -0.64 20.29 -4.57
CA SER A 151 0.82 20.19 -4.51
C SER A 151 1.34 20.46 -3.10
N THR A 152 2.54 19.96 -2.82
CA THR A 152 3.26 20.28 -1.58
C THR A 152 3.71 21.73 -1.48
N ASP A 153 3.64 22.51 -2.56
CA ASP A 153 3.83 23.97 -2.53
C ASP A 153 2.66 24.73 -1.87
N GLY A 154 1.61 24.01 -1.45
CA GLY A 154 0.45 24.56 -0.77
C GLY A 154 -0.66 25.05 -1.70
N ASN A 155 -0.54 24.84 -3.01
CA ASN A 155 -1.56 25.23 -3.97
C ASN A 155 -2.44 24.06 -4.40
N LEU A 156 -3.72 24.36 -4.59
CA LEU A 156 -4.65 23.57 -5.39
C LEU A 156 -4.73 24.20 -6.78
N TYR A 157 -4.45 23.41 -7.80
CA TYR A 157 -4.50 23.82 -9.20
C TYR A 157 -5.77 23.31 -9.86
N SER A 158 -6.36 24.13 -10.72
CA SER A 158 -7.34 23.71 -11.71
C SER A 158 -6.75 23.92 -13.09
N LEU A 159 -6.62 22.84 -13.87
CA LEU A 159 -6.02 22.82 -15.19
C LEU A 159 -7.03 22.34 -16.22
N SER A 160 -6.95 22.82 -17.46
CA SER A 160 -7.74 22.30 -18.56
C SER A 160 -7.35 20.84 -18.85
N GLN A 161 -8.33 19.96 -19.00
CA GLN A 161 -8.07 18.58 -19.42
C GLN A 161 -7.53 18.48 -20.85
N HIS A 162 -7.83 19.48 -21.70
CA HIS A 162 -7.49 19.46 -23.11
C HIS A 162 -6.00 19.66 -23.37
N ASP A 163 -5.38 20.61 -22.66
CA ASP A 163 -3.99 21.01 -22.93
C ASP A 163 -3.14 21.29 -21.69
N GLY A 164 -3.67 21.04 -20.49
CA GLY A 164 -2.97 21.28 -19.23
C GLY A 164 -2.84 22.75 -18.84
N SER A 165 -3.47 23.68 -19.57
CA SER A 165 -3.39 25.11 -19.25
C SER A 165 -4.03 25.45 -17.90
N LEU A 166 -3.39 26.35 -17.15
CA LEU A 166 -3.87 26.80 -15.86
C LEU A 166 -5.15 27.63 -15.99
N ILE A 167 -6.23 27.19 -15.33
CA ILE A 167 -7.49 27.93 -15.22
C ILE A 167 -7.46 28.84 -14.00
N TRP A 168 -7.17 28.27 -12.83
CA TRP A 168 -6.99 29.01 -11.59
C TRP A 168 -6.09 28.23 -10.62
N LYS A 169 -5.52 28.96 -9.64
CA LYS A 169 -4.84 28.37 -8.50
C LYS A 169 -5.37 28.96 -7.19
N PHE A 170 -5.42 28.15 -6.15
CA PHE A 170 -5.79 28.55 -4.79
C PHE A 170 -4.65 28.21 -3.83
N GLU A 171 -4.17 29.21 -3.10
CA GLU A 171 -3.13 29.05 -2.08
C GLU A 171 -3.78 28.71 -0.73
N ALA A 172 -3.55 27.50 -0.24
CA ALA A 172 -3.94 27.07 1.09
C ALA A 172 -2.88 27.49 2.13
N ASP A 173 -3.18 27.24 3.40
CA ASP A 173 -2.29 27.53 4.52
C ASP A 173 -1.22 26.44 4.78
N GLY A 174 -1.11 25.47 3.89
CA GLY A 174 -0.12 24.39 3.95
C GLY A 174 -0.21 23.48 2.74
N ALA A 175 0.73 22.54 2.64
CA ALA A 175 0.79 21.54 1.58
C ALA A 175 -0.54 20.79 1.40
N ILE A 176 -0.84 20.41 0.16
CA ILE A 176 -2.06 19.66 -0.16
C ILE A 176 -1.68 18.25 -0.62
N PHE A 177 -1.77 17.30 0.30
CA PHE A 177 -1.59 15.87 0.04
C PHE A 177 -2.91 15.15 -0.23
N SER A 178 -4.05 15.83 -0.04
CA SER A 178 -5.37 15.20 -0.16
C SER A 178 -5.84 15.18 -1.61
N ARG A 179 -6.65 14.17 -1.96
CA ARG A 179 -7.39 14.17 -3.23
C ARG A 179 -8.55 15.17 -3.14
N PRO A 180 -8.66 16.17 -4.03
CA PRO A 180 -9.79 17.09 -4.01
C PRO A 180 -11.11 16.35 -4.27
N LEU A 181 -12.18 16.68 -3.57
CA LEU A 181 -13.51 16.11 -3.80
C LEU A 181 -14.37 17.11 -4.58
N LEU A 182 -15.05 16.64 -5.64
CA LEU A 182 -15.95 17.45 -6.46
C LEU A 182 -17.40 17.18 -6.08
N HIS A 183 -18.18 18.23 -5.83
CA HIS A 183 -19.62 18.10 -5.60
C HIS A 183 -20.36 19.39 -5.92
N GLN A 184 -21.41 19.30 -6.75
CA GLN A 184 -22.35 20.38 -7.05
C GLN A 184 -21.67 21.74 -7.36
N GLY A 185 -20.66 21.73 -8.24
CA GLY A 185 -19.94 22.94 -8.62
C GLY A 185 -18.98 23.49 -7.56
N SER A 186 -18.66 22.69 -6.54
CA SER A 186 -17.66 23.00 -5.52
C SER A 186 -16.52 21.99 -5.53
N VAL A 187 -15.35 22.44 -5.09
CA VAL A 187 -14.16 21.62 -4.84
C VAL A 187 -13.85 21.65 -3.35
N TYR A 188 -13.63 20.49 -2.75
CA TYR A 188 -13.24 20.35 -1.36
C TYR A 188 -11.80 19.87 -1.28
N THR A 189 -10.98 20.50 -0.44
CA THR A 189 -9.58 20.08 -0.27
C THR A 189 -9.13 20.24 1.17
N LEU A 190 -8.32 19.29 1.64
CA LEU A 190 -7.65 19.35 2.94
C LEU A 190 -6.19 19.79 2.76
N SER A 191 -5.75 20.73 3.59
CA SER A 191 -4.34 21.12 3.72
C SER A 191 -3.72 20.55 4.99
N ASP A 192 -2.39 20.37 4.97
CA ASP A 192 -1.59 20.05 6.16
C ASP A 192 -1.60 21.16 7.21
N GLY A 193 -2.07 22.37 6.83
CA GLY A 193 -2.38 23.45 7.77
C GLY A 193 -3.58 23.16 8.68
N GLY A 194 -4.24 22.02 8.51
CA GLY A 194 -5.37 21.59 9.34
C GLY A 194 -6.69 22.23 8.94
N LYS A 195 -6.84 22.54 7.65
CA LYS A 195 -8.06 23.17 7.14
C LYS A 195 -8.67 22.40 6.00
N LEU A 196 -9.99 22.27 6.08
CA LEU A 196 -10.85 21.87 4.98
C LEU A 196 -11.38 23.14 4.31
N TYR A 197 -11.17 23.25 3.00
CA TYR A 197 -11.70 24.33 2.19
C TYR A 197 -12.83 23.81 1.31
N LYS A 198 -13.92 24.55 1.20
CA LYS A 198 -14.87 24.46 0.09
C LYS A 198 -14.65 25.65 -0.82
N LEU A 199 -14.38 25.38 -2.09
CA LEU A 199 -14.10 26.39 -3.11
C LEU A 199 -15.15 26.31 -4.22
N ASP A 200 -15.41 27.42 -4.89
CA ASP A 200 -16.15 27.43 -6.15
C ASP A 200 -15.29 26.78 -7.26
N SER A 201 -15.81 25.74 -7.91
CA SER A 201 -15.07 24.95 -8.91
C SER A 201 -14.61 25.72 -10.14
N LYS A 202 -15.29 26.83 -10.48
CA LYS A 202 -15.00 27.62 -11.68
C LYS A 202 -13.96 28.70 -11.42
N THR A 203 -13.88 29.19 -10.19
CA THR A 203 -13.07 30.37 -9.86
C THR A 203 -11.98 30.11 -8.82
N GLY A 204 -12.04 28.97 -8.12
CA GLY A 204 -11.12 28.64 -7.02
C GLY A 204 -11.35 29.51 -5.77
N ARG A 205 -12.41 30.32 -5.73
CA ARG A 205 -12.66 31.23 -4.60
C ARG A 205 -13.21 30.45 -3.41
N PRO A 206 -12.71 30.69 -2.19
CA PRO A 206 -13.23 30.03 -1.00
C PRO A 206 -14.67 30.46 -0.72
N ILE A 207 -15.53 29.46 -0.52
CA ILE A 207 -16.92 29.61 -0.08
C ILE A 207 -16.94 29.56 1.45
N TRP A 208 -16.31 28.55 2.04
CA TRP A 208 -16.09 28.45 3.48
C TRP A 208 -14.83 27.62 3.78
N THR A 209 -14.39 27.72 5.03
CA THR A 209 -13.28 26.94 5.58
C THR A 209 -13.67 26.38 6.94
N PHE A 210 -13.19 25.18 7.24
CA PHE A 210 -13.37 24.49 8.52
C PHE A 210 -12.01 24.06 9.08
N ASP A 211 -11.80 24.26 10.39
CA ASP A 211 -10.58 23.88 11.10
C ASP A 211 -10.73 22.44 11.63
N THR A 212 -9.94 21.53 11.09
CA THR A 212 -9.95 20.10 11.47
C THR A 212 -9.02 19.80 12.64
N GLY A 213 -8.29 20.78 13.17
CA GLY A 213 -7.19 20.60 14.13
C GLY A 213 -5.88 20.12 13.50
N GLY A 214 -5.92 19.63 12.25
CA GLY A 214 -4.76 19.23 11.46
C GLY A 214 -3.98 18.04 12.00
N GLN A 215 -2.76 17.86 11.48
CA GLN A 215 -1.86 16.81 11.95
C GLN A 215 -1.18 17.20 13.26
N VAL A 216 -1.08 16.25 14.19
CA VAL A 216 -0.39 16.44 15.49
C VAL A 216 1.14 16.61 15.30
N TRP A 217 1.66 16.21 14.14
CA TRP A 217 3.06 16.36 13.74
C TRP A 217 3.15 17.09 12.40
N GLN A 218 4.31 17.65 12.07
CA GLN A 218 4.53 18.43 10.86
C GLN A 218 5.53 17.73 9.95
N ARG A 219 5.18 17.62 8.66
CA ARG A 219 6.09 17.11 7.63
C ARG A 219 7.24 18.07 7.41
N LYS A 220 8.44 17.53 7.26
CA LYS A 220 9.58 18.28 6.72
C LYS A 220 9.49 18.23 5.19
N LEU A 221 9.44 19.39 4.56
CA LEU A 221 9.41 19.54 3.10
C LEU A 221 10.76 20.11 2.59
N PRO A 222 11.22 19.75 1.38
CA PRO A 222 10.69 18.65 0.55
C PRO A 222 10.89 17.31 1.27
N ILE A 223 10.09 16.29 0.90
CA ILE A 223 10.28 14.93 1.40
C ILE A 223 11.48 14.36 0.63
N ASP A 224 12.68 14.61 1.15
CA ASP A 224 13.98 14.28 0.55
C ASP A 224 14.55 12.95 1.06
N GLU A 225 14.02 12.45 2.17
CA GLU A 225 14.48 11.23 2.86
C GLU A 225 13.27 10.45 3.41
N ASN A 226 13.44 9.13 3.59
CA ASN A 226 12.39 8.20 4.05
C ASN A 226 11.59 8.78 5.25
N PRO A 227 10.35 9.26 5.06
CA PRO A 227 9.61 10.03 6.05
C PRO A 227 8.99 9.16 7.18
N GLY A 228 9.59 8.00 7.46
CA GLY A 228 8.99 7.00 8.35
C GLY A 228 7.74 6.33 7.75
N TRP A 229 7.60 6.38 6.42
CA TRP A 229 6.51 5.75 5.65
C TRP A 229 5.10 6.26 5.97
N ASP A 230 4.98 7.42 6.62
CA ASP A 230 3.71 7.93 7.11
C ASP A 230 3.33 9.28 6.47
N THR A 231 3.24 9.31 5.14
CA THR A 231 2.89 10.53 4.39
C THR A 231 1.43 10.58 3.97
N ALA A 232 0.63 9.59 4.34
CA ALA A 232 -0.79 9.57 4.03
C ALA A 232 -1.53 10.72 4.71
N VAL A 233 -2.60 11.19 4.07
CA VAL A 233 -3.48 12.20 4.63
C VAL A 233 -4.93 11.81 4.43
N SER A 234 -5.76 12.33 5.33
CA SER A 234 -7.20 12.25 5.28
C SER A 234 -7.75 12.76 3.94
N GLY A 235 -8.82 12.15 3.48
CA GLY A 235 -9.65 12.70 2.41
C GLY A 235 -11.05 13.00 2.92
N VAL A 236 -11.89 13.39 1.95
CA VAL A 236 -13.24 13.87 2.20
C VAL A 236 -14.23 13.00 1.44
N ALA A 237 -15.35 12.68 2.08
CA ALA A 237 -16.52 12.09 1.44
C ALA A 237 -17.74 12.99 1.65
N ILE A 238 -18.75 12.86 0.79
CA ILE A 238 -19.98 13.63 0.90
C ILE A 238 -21.19 12.75 0.60
N SER A 239 -22.22 12.86 1.45
CA SER A 239 -23.54 12.24 1.23
C SER A 239 -24.60 13.12 1.85
N ASP A 240 -25.75 13.25 1.19
CA ASP A 240 -26.92 13.99 1.70
C ASP A 240 -26.59 15.37 2.28
N ASN A 241 -25.74 16.14 1.58
CA ASN A 241 -25.28 17.47 2.01
C ASN A 241 -24.44 17.49 3.30
N VAL A 242 -23.92 16.35 3.75
CA VAL A 242 -22.97 16.23 4.86
C VAL A 242 -21.61 15.81 4.32
N VAL A 243 -20.59 16.60 4.66
CA VAL A 243 -19.20 16.35 4.37
C VAL A 243 -18.56 15.62 5.54
N TYR A 244 -17.94 14.47 5.27
CA TYR A 244 -17.20 13.68 6.25
C TYR A 244 -15.71 13.82 5.99
N ALA A 245 -14.96 14.26 6.99
CA ALA A 245 -13.52 14.49 6.88
C ALA A 245 -12.79 13.85 8.06
N GLY A 246 -11.85 12.96 7.75
CA GLY A 246 -10.86 12.50 8.73
C GLY A 246 -9.85 13.60 9.05
N SER A 247 -9.18 13.47 10.18
CA SER A 247 -8.11 14.39 10.58
C SER A 247 -6.95 13.66 11.26
N GLY A 248 -5.76 14.25 11.14
CA GLY A 248 -4.55 13.77 11.80
C GLY A 248 -4.60 13.92 13.32
N ASP A 249 -5.55 14.69 13.86
CA ASP A 249 -5.79 14.87 15.29
C ASP A 249 -6.56 13.71 15.96
N GLY A 250 -6.95 12.71 15.16
CA GLY A 250 -7.70 11.54 15.61
C GLY A 250 -9.21 11.79 15.70
N HIS A 251 -9.76 12.69 14.87
CA HIS A 251 -11.21 12.82 14.71
C HIS A 251 -11.70 12.52 13.30
N LEU A 252 -12.94 12.04 13.23
CA LEU A 252 -13.80 12.16 12.06
C LEU A 252 -14.81 13.28 12.32
N PHE A 253 -14.89 14.25 11.42
CA PHE A 253 -15.86 15.34 11.45
C PHE A 253 -16.99 15.11 10.45
N ALA A 254 -18.22 15.43 10.84
CA ALA A 254 -19.35 15.59 9.94
C ALA A 254 -19.74 17.08 9.89
N ILE A 255 -19.79 17.65 8.68
CA ILE A 255 -19.87 19.09 8.45
C ILE A 255 -21.00 19.35 7.46
N ASP A 256 -21.87 20.33 7.74
CA ASP A 256 -22.88 20.74 6.77
C ASP A 256 -22.21 21.34 5.52
N ALA A 257 -22.50 20.80 4.35
CA ALA A 257 -21.83 21.17 3.11
C ALA A 257 -22.12 22.62 2.68
N ASN A 258 -23.21 23.23 3.13
CA ASN A 258 -23.60 24.58 2.75
C ASN A 258 -22.97 25.64 3.65
N SER A 259 -23.05 25.45 4.97
CA SER A 259 -22.57 26.43 5.95
C SER A 259 -21.12 26.21 6.37
N GLY A 260 -20.59 24.99 6.21
CA GLY A 260 -19.27 24.62 6.76
C GLY A 260 -19.29 24.43 8.28
N THR A 261 -20.45 24.27 8.90
CA THR A 261 -20.57 24.08 10.36
C THR A 261 -20.53 22.60 10.75
N GLU A 262 -19.80 22.27 11.81
CA GLU A 262 -19.81 20.92 12.40
C GLU A 262 -21.24 20.54 12.82
N THR A 263 -21.66 19.35 12.40
CA THR A 263 -22.91 18.71 12.85
C THR A 263 -22.63 17.76 14.02
N TRP A 264 -21.59 16.95 13.89
CA TRP A 264 -21.06 16.10 14.94
C TRP A 264 -19.59 15.74 14.65
N ARG A 265 -18.89 15.19 15.64
CA ARG A 265 -17.57 14.58 15.46
C ARG A 265 -17.39 13.32 16.31
N PHE A 266 -16.51 12.42 15.88
CA PHE A 266 -16.16 11.18 16.57
C PHE A 266 -14.65 11.14 16.81
N LYS A 267 -14.22 10.65 17.99
CA LYS A 267 -12.81 10.58 18.38
C LYS A 267 -12.28 9.15 18.34
N THR A 268 -11.16 8.95 17.66
CA THR A 268 -10.36 7.72 17.62
C THR A 268 -9.13 7.84 18.55
N GLU A 269 -8.37 6.75 18.68
CA GLU A 269 -7.12 6.74 19.47
C GLU A 269 -5.87 7.02 18.63
N GLY A 270 -6.04 7.17 17.31
CA GLY A 270 -4.99 7.52 16.37
C GLY A 270 -5.53 8.31 15.17
N PRO A 271 -4.64 8.86 14.32
CA PRO A 271 -5.01 9.60 13.11
C PRO A 271 -6.03 8.89 12.21
N VAL A 272 -6.94 9.66 11.62
CA VAL A 272 -7.91 9.19 10.62
C VAL A 272 -7.44 9.64 9.24
N HIS A 273 -6.51 8.89 8.64
CA HIS A 273 -5.96 9.20 7.31
C HIS A 273 -6.72 8.54 6.15
N SER A 274 -7.56 7.54 6.42
CA SER A 274 -8.41 6.96 5.37
C SER A 274 -9.45 7.97 4.86
N ILE A 275 -9.85 7.82 3.60
CA ILE A 275 -11.03 8.52 3.06
C ILE A 275 -12.28 7.75 3.51
N PRO A 276 -13.22 8.36 4.24
CA PRO A 276 -14.43 7.66 4.67
C PRO A 276 -15.28 7.21 3.47
N VAL A 277 -16.03 6.12 3.61
CA VAL A 277 -17.12 5.76 2.70
C VAL A 277 -18.45 5.92 3.41
N VAL A 278 -19.45 6.45 2.72
CA VAL A 278 -20.81 6.59 3.26
C VAL A 278 -21.74 5.67 2.47
N ALA A 279 -22.34 4.70 3.16
CA ALA A 279 -23.22 3.70 2.55
C ALA A 279 -24.23 3.18 3.58
N ASP A 280 -25.46 2.93 3.14
CA ASP A 280 -26.52 2.33 3.95
C ASP A 280 -26.73 2.99 5.33
N GLY A 281 -26.67 4.33 5.35
CA GLY A 281 -26.85 5.13 6.56
C GLY A 281 -25.65 5.08 7.53
N MET A 282 -24.51 4.53 7.10
CA MET A 282 -23.28 4.46 7.86
C MET A 282 -22.16 5.26 7.21
N VAL A 283 -21.27 5.79 8.03
CA VAL A 283 -19.96 6.28 7.61
C VAL A 283 -18.89 5.34 8.16
N ILE A 284 -18.07 4.81 7.26
CA ILE A 284 -17.09 3.76 7.54
C ILE A 284 -15.70 4.27 7.18
N PHE A 285 -14.73 4.02 8.04
CA PHE A 285 -13.35 4.51 7.88
C PHE A 285 -12.35 3.69 8.68
N GLY A 286 -11.09 3.68 8.23
CA GLY A 286 -9.94 3.13 8.94
C GLY A 286 -9.16 4.18 9.73
N SER A 287 -8.54 3.74 10.82
CA SER A 287 -7.73 4.58 11.71
C SER A 287 -6.37 3.95 11.97
N TYR A 288 -5.41 4.79 12.34
CA TYR A 288 -4.08 4.37 12.75
C TYR A 288 -4.04 3.70 14.13
N ASP A 289 -5.14 3.74 14.88
CA ASP A 289 -5.31 2.92 16.08
C ASP A 289 -5.64 1.45 15.79
N HIS A 290 -5.48 1.02 14.53
CA HIS A 290 -5.66 -0.33 14.02
C HIS A 290 -7.10 -0.75 13.76
N HIS A 291 -8.07 0.15 14.00
CA HIS A 291 -9.48 -0.17 13.88
C HIS A 291 -10.13 0.38 12.61
N VAL A 292 -11.05 -0.42 12.06
CA VAL A 292 -12.12 0.03 11.16
C VAL A 292 -13.33 0.39 12.00
N TYR A 293 -13.91 1.56 11.76
CA TYR A 293 -15.10 2.05 12.45
C TYR A 293 -16.26 2.14 11.46
N ALA A 294 -17.46 1.80 11.92
CA ALA A 294 -18.70 2.20 11.27
C ALA A 294 -19.57 2.96 12.26
N LEU A 295 -19.94 4.18 11.88
CA LEU A 295 -20.80 5.05 12.67
C LEU A 295 -22.13 5.26 11.94
N ASN A 296 -23.18 5.54 12.69
CA ASN A 296 -24.40 6.10 12.13
C ASN A 296 -24.09 7.44 11.47
N ALA A 297 -24.40 7.58 10.17
CA ALA A 297 -24.05 8.77 9.38
C ALA A 297 -24.76 10.05 9.87
N ALA A 298 -25.94 9.92 10.47
CA ALA A 298 -26.74 11.04 10.95
C ALA A 298 -26.33 11.51 12.35
N THR A 299 -25.98 10.57 13.26
CA THR A 299 -25.75 10.87 14.68
C THR A 299 -24.27 10.81 15.09
N GLY A 300 -23.42 10.14 14.32
CA GLY A 300 -22.02 9.85 14.69
C GLY A 300 -21.87 8.75 15.74
N GLU A 301 -22.96 8.07 16.12
CA GLU A 301 -22.94 6.98 17.09
C GLU A 301 -22.24 5.74 16.53
N LEU A 302 -21.41 5.09 17.34
CA LEU A 302 -20.69 3.88 16.94
C LEU A 302 -21.65 2.71 16.75
N ASN A 303 -21.70 2.14 15.54
CA ASN A 303 -22.41 0.90 15.26
C ASN A 303 -21.52 -0.31 15.58
N TRP A 304 -20.31 -0.34 15.02
CA TRP A 304 -19.33 -1.39 15.28
C TRP A 304 -17.90 -0.89 15.04
N LYS A 305 -16.93 -1.63 15.59
CA LYS A 305 -15.50 -1.48 15.29
C LYS A 305 -14.84 -2.84 15.08
N PHE A 306 -13.84 -2.92 14.22
CA PHE A 306 -13.10 -4.14 13.88
C PHE A 306 -11.60 -3.88 14.01
N ASP A 307 -10.86 -4.74 14.71
CA ASP A 307 -9.42 -4.62 14.93
C ASP A 307 -8.65 -5.42 13.86
N THR A 308 -7.81 -4.73 13.09
CA THR A 308 -6.94 -5.35 12.06
C THR A 308 -5.55 -5.71 12.58
N GLY A 309 -5.27 -5.40 13.86
CA GLY A 309 -4.02 -5.69 14.55
C GLY A 309 -2.86 -4.73 14.23
N GLN A 310 -2.97 -3.90 13.19
CA GLN A 310 -1.97 -2.90 12.76
C GLN A 310 -2.64 -1.69 12.10
N MET A 311 -1.87 -0.62 11.87
CA MET A 311 -2.37 0.65 11.30
C MET A 311 -3.10 0.48 9.97
N ILE A 312 -4.16 1.27 9.79
CA ILE A 312 -4.96 1.30 8.56
C ILE A 312 -4.74 2.64 7.84
N VAL A 313 -4.05 2.57 6.71
CA VAL A 313 -3.81 3.72 5.82
C VAL A 313 -4.81 3.75 4.66
N SER A 314 -5.20 2.57 4.17
CA SER A 314 -6.10 2.45 3.04
C SER A 314 -7.52 2.95 3.35
N SER A 315 -8.24 3.34 2.30
CA SER A 315 -9.64 3.73 2.39
C SER A 315 -10.56 2.54 2.16
N PRO A 316 -11.66 2.41 2.92
CA PRO A 316 -12.63 1.34 2.74
C PRO A 316 -13.34 1.43 1.38
N VAL A 317 -13.55 0.27 0.77
CA VAL A 317 -14.45 0.08 -0.38
C VAL A 317 -15.74 -0.56 0.11
N TYR A 318 -16.87 0.05 -0.22
CA TYR A 318 -18.19 -0.54 0.03
C TYR A 318 -18.70 -1.23 -1.23
N ILE A 319 -19.00 -2.53 -1.16
CA ILE A 319 -19.59 -3.29 -2.26
C ILE A 319 -20.45 -4.44 -1.72
N ASP A 320 -21.69 -4.54 -2.20
CA ASP A 320 -22.61 -5.66 -1.91
C ASP A 320 -22.73 -6.03 -0.42
N GLY A 321 -22.82 -5.02 0.46
CA GLY A 321 -22.94 -5.23 1.92
C GLY A 321 -21.63 -5.57 2.62
N LYS A 322 -20.49 -5.48 1.93
CA LYS A 322 -19.14 -5.69 2.47
C LYS A 322 -18.33 -4.39 2.47
N VAL A 323 -17.47 -4.29 3.47
CA VAL A 323 -16.39 -3.30 3.56
C VAL A 323 -15.09 -4.03 3.28
N ILE A 324 -14.39 -3.64 2.21
CA ILE A 324 -13.08 -4.18 1.88
C ILE A 324 -12.01 -3.15 2.19
N ILE A 325 -10.99 -3.53 2.96
CA ILE A 325 -9.96 -2.60 3.43
C ILE A 325 -8.62 -3.30 3.70
N GLY A 326 -7.53 -2.64 3.33
CA GLY A 326 -6.16 -3.12 3.54
C GLY A 326 -5.52 -2.57 4.82
N SER A 327 -4.64 -3.34 5.45
CA SER A 327 -3.92 -2.96 6.67
C SER A 327 -2.42 -3.23 6.56
N ARG A 328 -1.63 -2.55 7.41
CA ARG A 328 -0.21 -2.87 7.62
C ARG A 328 0.02 -4.20 8.34
N SER A 329 -1.04 -4.91 8.73
CA SER A 329 -0.95 -6.33 9.13
C SER A 329 -0.61 -7.26 7.94
N ALA A 330 -0.47 -6.69 6.75
CA ALA A 330 -0.31 -7.35 5.46
C ALA A 330 -1.53 -8.17 5.05
N ASP A 331 -2.71 -7.78 5.51
CA ASP A 331 -3.98 -8.36 5.12
C ASP A 331 -4.84 -7.39 4.33
N LEU A 332 -5.60 -7.95 3.39
CA LEU A 332 -6.83 -7.39 2.85
C LEU A 332 -8.01 -8.09 3.53
N TYR A 333 -8.89 -7.33 4.17
CA TYR A 333 -10.07 -7.85 4.86
C TYR A 333 -11.33 -7.55 4.06
N ALA A 334 -12.30 -8.46 4.07
CA ALA A 334 -13.71 -8.12 3.87
C ALA A 334 -14.47 -8.29 5.18
N ILE A 335 -15.25 -7.28 5.50
CA ILE A 335 -16.01 -7.17 6.73
C ILE A 335 -17.47 -6.97 6.36
N ASN A 336 -18.36 -7.75 6.96
CA ASN A 336 -19.80 -7.56 6.82
C ASN A 336 -20.19 -6.17 7.31
N ALA A 337 -20.68 -5.30 6.43
CA ALA A 337 -20.88 -3.89 6.74
C ALA A 337 -21.95 -3.66 7.81
N SER A 338 -22.92 -4.56 7.96
CA SER A 338 -23.99 -4.42 8.95
C SER A 338 -23.59 -4.87 10.35
N THR A 339 -22.63 -5.80 10.46
CA THR A 339 -22.28 -6.46 11.74
C THR A 339 -20.85 -6.24 12.21
N GLY A 340 -19.95 -5.77 11.33
CA GLY A 340 -18.53 -5.61 11.64
C GLY A 340 -17.76 -6.93 11.78
N LYS A 341 -18.32 -8.05 11.31
CA LYS A 341 -17.66 -9.37 11.35
C LYS A 341 -16.84 -9.61 10.09
N GLU A 342 -15.64 -10.14 10.25
CA GLU A 342 -14.83 -10.62 9.12
C GLU A 342 -15.60 -11.69 8.34
N GLU A 343 -15.63 -11.55 7.02
CA GLU A 343 -16.18 -12.55 6.09
C GLU A 343 -15.05 -13.35 5.42
N TRP A 344 -14.02 -12.66 4.95
CA TRP A 344 -12.81 -13.27 4.43
C TRP A 344 -11.59 -12.37 4.62
N ARG A 345 -10.41 -12.97 4.45
CA ARG A 345 -9.12 -12.29 4.55
C ARG A 345 -8.14 -12.88 3.54
N TYR A 346 -7.29 -12.03 2.96
CA TYR A 346 -6.20 -12.41 2.07
C TYR A 346 -4.86 -11.88 2.59
N PHE A 347 -3.88 -12.76 2.77
CA PHE A 347 -2.55 -12.41 3.29
C PHE A 347 -1.57 -12.08 2.16
N HIS A 348 -1.00 -10.88 2.18
CA HIS A 348 0.00 -10.38 1.23
C HIS A 348 1.44 -10.75 1.63
N TRP A 349 1.62 -11.86 2.35
CA TRP A 349 2.93 -12.42 2.70
C TRP A 349 3.89 -11.45 3.42
N GLY A 350 3.35 -10.45 4.11
CA GLY A 350 4.14 -9.43 4.82
C GLY A 350 4.20 -8.07 4.13
N SER A 351 3.76 -7.97 2.87
CA SER A 351 3.64 -6.69 2.17
C SER A 351 2.45 -5.90 2.71
N TRP A 352 2.67 -4.64 3.11
CA TRP A 352 1.58 -3.76 3.53
C TRP A 352 0.57 -3.52 2.40
N VAL A 353 -0.70 -3.39 2.76
CA VAL A 353 -1.80 -3.06 1.84
C VAL A 353 -2.25 -1.62 2.12
N GLU A 354 -1.52 -0.66 1.54
CA GLU A 354 -1.73 0.77 1.79
C GLU A 354 -2.55 1.46 0.69
N SER A 355 -2.57 0.90 -0.52
CA SER A 355 -3.47 1.35 -1.59
C SER A 355 -4.91 1.25 -1.11
N SER A 356 -5.72 2.25 -1.43
CA SER A 356 -7.16 2.06 -1.41
C SER A 356 -7.57 1.26 -2.65
N GLY A 357 -8.62 0.44 -2.53
CA GLY A 357 -9.13 -0.32 -3.64
C GLY A 357 -10.11 0.48 -4.51
N THR A 358 -10.28 0.05 -5.76
CA THR A 358 -11.36 0.52 -6.64
C THR A 358 -12.13 -0.68 -7.17
N THR A 359 -13.46 -0.57 -7.24
CA THR A 359 -14.31 -1.60 -7.83
C THR A 359 -14.82 -1.17 -9.20
N PHE A 360 -14.89 -2.13 -10.13
CA PHE A 360 -15.51 -1.95 -11.43
C PHE A 360 -15.99 -3.31 -11.93
N ASP A 361 -17.24 -3.37 -12.42
CA ASP A 361 -17.81 -4.58 -13.01
C ASP A 361 -17.72 -5.81 -12.08
N GLY A 362 -18.04 -5.59 -10.80
CA GLY A 362 -18.03 -6.62 -9.75
C GLY A 362 -16.65 -7.14 -9.37
N LYS A 363 -15.56 -6.50 -9.81
CA LYS A 363 -14.17 -6.85 -9.46
C LYS A 363 -13.52 -5.75 -8.64
N LEU A 364 -12.59 -6.13 -7.77
CA LEU A 364 -11.76 -5.22 -6.99
C LEU A 364 -10.36 -5.13 -7.60
N TYR A 365 -9.74 -3.95 -7.58
CA TYR A 365 -8.35 -3.71 -7.99
C TYR A 365 -7.64 -2.93 -6.89
N ILE A 366 -6.46 -3.42 -6.46
CA ILE A 366 -5.73 -2.85 -5.33
C ILE A 366 -4.23 -3.14 -5.43
N GLY A 367 -3.41 -2.16 -5.04
CA GLY A 367 -1.97 -2.31 -4.94
C GLY A 367 -1.47 -2.68 -3.55
N SER A 368 -0.26 -3.21 -3.47
CA SER A 368 0.44 -3.49 -2.20
C SER A 368 1.91 -3.06 -2.25
N SER A 369 2.49 -2.77 -1.09
CA SER A 369 3.77 -2.06 -0.97
C SER A 369 4.97 -2.86 -1.49
N ASP A 370 5.34 -3.92 -0.77
CA ASP A 370 6.66 -4.53 -0.90
C ASP A 370 6.65 -5.71 -1.86
N ASP A 371 5.47 -6.28 -2.13
CA ASP A 371 5.33 -7.27 -3.21
C ASP A 371 5.30 -6.61 -4.60
N GLN A 372 5.18 -5.27 -4.69
CA GLN A 372 5.21 -4.48 -5.93
C GLN A 372 4.11 -4.86 -6.94
N LEU A 373 3.01 -5.46 -6.45
CA LEU A 373 1.95 -5.99 -7.29
C LEU A 373 0.70 -5.09 -7.26
N LEU A 374 0.14 -4.84 -8.44
CA LEU A 374 -1.29 -4.56 -8.59
C LEU A 374 -2.02 -5.91 -8.69
N LYS A 375 -3.11 -6.08 -7.95
CA LYS A 375 -3.91 -7.31 -7.95
C LYS A 375 -5.37 -7.03 -8.22
N SER A 376 -6.05 -8.01 -8.83
CA SER A 376 -7.51 -8.04 -8.92
C SER A 376 -8.10 -9.19 -8.12
N PHE A 377 -9.21 -8.94 -7.44
CA PHE A 377 -9.90 -9.91 -6.61
C PHE A 377 -11.39 -10.00 -6.96
N ASP A 378 -11.96 -11.18 -6.70
CA ASP A 378 -13.40 -11.34 -6.53
C ASP A 378 -13.81 -10.81 -5.13
N PRO A 379 -14.58 -9.71 -5.05
CA PRO A 379 -14.96 -9.11 -3.78
C PRO A 379 -15.80 -10.02 -2.89
N GLU A 380 -16.50 -11.00 -3.47
CA GLU A 380 -17.42 -11.84 -2.71
C GLU A 380 -16.68 -12.83 -1.80
N ASN A 381 -15.57 -13.39 -2.29
CA ASN A 381 -14.88 -14.50 -1.64
C ASN A 381 -13.37 -14.27 -1.41
N GLY A 382 -12.82 -13.15 -1.90
CA GLY A 382 -11.40 -12.82 -1.73
C GLY A 382 -10.46 -13.60 -2.66
N ASN A 383 -10.98 -14.31 -3.65
CA ASN A 383 -10.14 -15.04 -4.60
C ASN A 383 -9.35 -14.07 -5.48
N LEU A 384 -8.04 -14.27 -5.53
CA LEU A 384 -7.16 -13.60 -6.48
C LEU A 384 -7.51 -14.01 -7.91
N LEU A 385 -7.71 -13.04 -8.79
CA LEU A 385 -8.04 -13.24 -10.21
C LEU A 385 -6.80 -13.12 -11.09
N TRP A 386 -6.02 -12.07 -10.87
CA TRP A 386 -4.73 -11.86 -11.53
C TRP A 386 -3.85 -10.92 -10.70
N SER A 387 -2.54 -10.93 -10.99
CA SER A 387 -1.57 -9.97 -10.46
C SER A 387 -0.66 -9.44 -11.57
N ALA A 388 -0.24 -8.18 -11.46
CA ALA A 388 0.67 -7.51 -12.36
C ALA A 388 1.86 -6.96 -11.57
N ASN A 389 3.08 -7.36 -11.95
CA ASN A 389 4.31 -6.86 -11.34
C ASN A 389 4.71 -5.52 -11.96
N LEU A 390 4.70 -4.47 -11.15
CA LEU A 390 5.01 -3.10 -11.58
C LEU A 390 6.46 -2.70 -11.27
N GLY A 391 7.17 -3.47 -10.45
CA GLY A 391 8.56 -3.21 -10.08
C GLY A 391 8.77 -2.10 -9.05
N GLY A 392 7.71 -1.45 -8.61
CA GLY A 392 7.70 -0.45 -7.54
C GLY A 392 6.39 -0.56 -6.76
N SER A 393 6.22 0.25 -5.72
CA SER A 393 5.07 0.10 -4.81
C SER A 393 3.83 0.83 -5.33
N PRO A 394 2.75 0.14 -5.75
CA PRO A 394 1.48 0.78 -6.09
C PRO A 394 0.71 1.20 -4.85
N TRP A 395 1.07 2.34 -4.27
CA TRP A 395 0.33 2.96 -3.15
C TRP A 395 -0.88 3.79 -3.60
N SER A 396 -0.92 4.17 -4.87
CA SER A 396 -1.99 5.01 -5.42
C SER A 396 -3.30 4.25 -5.54
N THR A 397 -4.44 4.87 -5.22
CA THR A 397 -5.76 4.29 -5.51
C THR A 397 -5.93 4.17 -7.03
N PRO A 398 -6.14 2.97 -7.60
CA PRO A 398 -6.21 2.81 -9.05
C PRO A 398 -7.43 3.51 -9.67
N ALA A 399 -7.26 4.11 -10.85
CA ALA A 399 -8.38 4.53 -11.69
C ALA A 399 -8.74 3.41 -12.66
N VAL A 400 -10.03 3.06 -12.78
CA VAL A 400 -10.47 1.92 -13.57
C VAL A 400 -11.47 2.36 -14.63
N THR A 401 -11.26 1.89 -15.86
CA THR A 401 -12.15 2.07 -17.00
C THR A 401 -12.66 0.72 -17.48
N GLN A 402 -13.42 0.70 -18.57
CA GLN A 402 -13.89 -0.55 -19.17
C GLN A 402 -12.73 -1.47 -19.59
N ASN A 403 -11.60 -0.92 -20.03
CA ASN A 403 -10.50 -1.66 -20.64
C ASN A 403 -9.25 -1.74 -19.74
N SER A 404 -9.00 -0.70 -18.93
CA SER A 404 -7.71 -0.54 -18.26
C SER A 404 -7.84 -0.15 -16.79
N VAL A 405 -6.86 -0.59 -16.01
CA VAL A 405 -6.56 -0.14 -14.65
C VAL A 405 -5.31 0.72 -14.71
N PHE A 406 -5.41 1.97 -14.25
CA PHE A 406 -4.30 2.91 -14.20
C PHE A 406 -3.80 3.07 -12.77
N THR A 407 -2.49 2.96 -12.56
CA THR A 407 -1.88 3.11 -11.25
C THR A 407 -0.46 3.67 -11.36
N GLY A 408 -0.08 4.46 -10.35
CA GLY A 408 1.31 4.82 -10.11
C GLY A 408 2.05 3.71 -9.37
N ALA A 409 3.37 3.71 -9.50
CA ALA A 409 4.30 2.97 -8.67
C ALA A 409 5.33 3.94 -8.08
N PHE A 410 5.53 3.83 -6.77
CA PHE A 410 6.54 4.54 -6.03
C PHE A 410 7.90 3.85 -6.17
N GLY A 411 8.90 4.64 -6.53
CA GLY A 411 10.30 4.25 -6.59
C GLY A 411 11.05 4.65 -5.32
N ASN A 412 11.96 3.78 -4.87
CA ASN A 412 12.84 4.02 -3.72
C ASN A 412 14.22 3.43 -3.97
N ALA A 413 15.24 4.26 -3.85
CA ALA A 413 16.63 3.92 -4.12
C ALA A 413 17.36 3.20 -2.97
N ASN A 414 16.83 3.29 -1.74
CA ASN A 414 17.56 3.01 -0.49
C ASN A 414 16.92 1.90 0.37
N TYR A 415 16.02 1.10 -0.21
CA TYR A 415 15.20 0.15 0.54
C TYR A 415 15.75 -1.29 0.57
N GLY A 416 16.85 -1.60 -0.11
CA GLY A 416 17.37 -2.98 -0.22
C GLY A 416 16.59 -3.88 -1.18
N ILE A 417 15.44 -3.41 -1.67
CA ILE A 417 14.76 -3.84 -2.91
C ILE A 417 14.90 -2.69 -3.91
N ASP A 418 15.09 -2.99 -5.20
CA ASP A 418 14.94 -2.00 -6.26
C ASP A 418 13.44 -1.70 -6.46
N HIS A 419 12.99 -0.52 -6.02
CA HIS A 419 11.65 -0.02 -6.33
C HIS A 419 11.77 0.98 -7.47
N ARG A 420 11.11 0.68 -8.59
CA ARG A 420 11.06 1.52 -9.79
C ARG A 420 9.86 2.45 -9.75
N GLY A 421 10.14 3.74 -9.97
CA GLY A 421 9.10 4.75 -10.13
C GLY A 421 8.47 4.67 -11.51
N GLY A 422 7.15 4.63 -11.58
CA GLY A 422 6.45 4.51 -12.87
C GLY A 422 4.96 4.82 -12.80
N PHE A 423 4.35 4.88 -13.97
CA PHE A 423 2.91 4.92 -14.17
C PHE A 423 2.52 3.89 -15.22
N PHE A 424 1.45 3.15 -14.97
CA PHE A 424 1.09 1.97 -15.74
C PHE A 424 -0.39 1.99 -16.12
N ALA A 425 -0.67 1.58 -17.35
CA ALA A 425 -1.97 1.08 -17.75
C ALA A 425 -1.90 -0.44 -17.86
N VAL A 426 -2.79 -1.12 -17.16
CA VAL A 426 -2.86 -2.58 -17.08
C VAL A 426 -4.21 -3.02 -17.64
N ASP A 427 -4.21 -4.01 -18.52
CA ASP A 427 -5.43 -4.61 -19.03
C ASP A 427 -6.27 -5.15 -17.87
N ARG A 428 -7.52 -4.67 -17.79
CA ARG A 428 -8.39 -4.92 -16.64
C ARG A 428 -8.72 -6.40 -16.46
N LEU A 429 -8.77 -7.17 -17.55
CA LEU A 429 -9.23 -8.56 -17.52
C LEU A 429 -8.08 -9.54 -17.29
N THR A 430 -6.90 -9.23 -17.81
CA THR A 430 -5.75 -10.16 -17.84
C THR A 430 -4.64 -9.79 -16.87
N GLY A 431 -4.53 -8.53 -16.47
CA GLY A 431 -3.39 -8.04 -15.69
C GLY A 431 -2.14 -7.75 -16.52
N GLU A 432 -2.21 -7.84 -17.86
CA GLU A 432 -1.08 -7.53 -18.72
C GLU A 432 -0.85 -6.01 -18.81
N VAL A 433 0.41 -5.57 -18.72
CA VAL A 433 0.76 -4.14 -18.89
C VAL A 433 0.54 -3.75 -20.36
N GLN A 434 -0.38 -2.82 -20.61
CA GLN A 434 -0.67 -2.28 -21.94
C GLN A 434 0.35 -1.21 -22.34
N TRP A 435 0.62 -0.28 -21.42
CA TRP A 435 1.67 0.72 -21.60
C TRP A 435 2.21 1.21 -20.24
N SER A 436 3.40 1.80 -20.27
CA SER A 436 4.08 2.35 -19.10
C SER A 436 4.81 3.64 -19.40
N TYR A 437 4.94 4.48 -18.37
CA TYR A 437 5.84 5.62 -18.34
C TYR A 437 6.71 5.50 -17.09
N LEU A 438 8.02 5.37 -17.28
CA LEU A 438 8.99 5.07 -16.22
C LEU A 438 9.89 6.27 -15.96
N TRP A 439 10.28 6.45 -14.70
CA TRP A 439 11.29 7.42 -14.30
C TRP A 439 12.64 6.74 -14.21
N ASP A 440 13.66 7.43 -14.72
CA ASP A 440 15.03 7.02 -14.49
C ASP A 440 15.43 7.32 -13.04
N LYS A 441 16.21 6.41 -12.46
CA LYS A 441 16.77 6.58 -11.12
C LYS A 441 17.92 7.59 -11.17
N GLU A 442 17.71 8.77 -10.64
CA GLU A 442 18.76 9.78 -10.49
C GLU A 442 19.65 9.48 -9.26
N PRO A 443 20.98 9.68 -9.33
CA PRO A 443 21.92 9.29 -8.27
C PRO A 443 21.63 9.88 -6.88
N ASP A 444 21.08 11.10 -6.83
CA ASP A 444 20.85 11.86 -5.59
C ASP A 444 19.39 11.82 -5.13
N THR A 445 18.53 11.03 -5.80
CA THR A 445 17.10 10.98 -5.52
C THR A 445 16.75 9.70 -4.75
N SER A 446 16.28 9.87 -3.51
CA SER A 446 15.91 8.75 -2.64
C SER A 446 14.55 8.15 -3.01
N ILE A 447 13.61 8.99 -3.47
CA ILE A 447 12.22 8.64 -3.79
C ILE A 447 11.79 9.28 -5.10
N TYR A 448 11.04 8.57 -5.93
CA TYR A 448 10.66 9.03 -7.27
C TYR A 448 9.44 8.28 -7.82
N GLY A 449 8.96 8.67 -9.00
CA GLY A 449 7.77 8.07 -9.62
C GLY A 449 6.46 8.67 -9.13
N VAL A 450 5.44 7.82 -8.96
CA VAL A 450 4.06 8.26 -8.76
C VAL A 450 3.44 7.59 -7.53
N VAL A 451 2.97 8.43 -6.60
CA VAL A 451 2.12 8.03 -5.46
C VAL A 451 0.71 8.58 -5.57
N SER A 452 0.53 9.64 -6.36
CA SER A 452 -0.76 10.29 -6.55
C SER A 452 -1.76 9.31 -7.17
N SER A 453 -2.98 9.30 -6.63
CA SER A 453 -4.07 8.51 -7.21
C SER A 453 -4.51 9.14 -8.53
N PRO A 454 -4.44 8.40 -9.66
CA PRO A 454 -4.88 8.94 -10.94
C PRO A 454 -6.39 9.15 -11.00
N VAL A 455 -6.83 9.92 -11.99
CA VAL A 455 -8.23 10.03 -12.40
C VAL A 455 -8.33 9.86 -13.92
N ALA A 456 -9.27 9.03 -14.36
CA ALA A 456 -9.58 8.88 -15.79
C ALA A 456 -10.85 9.69 -16.12
N ALA A 457 -10.77 10.55 -17.13
CA ALA A 457 -11.89 11.35 -17.62
C ALA A 457 -11.67 11.71 -19.10
N ASN A 458 -12.74 11.74 -19.89
CA ASN A 458 -12.70 12.15 -21.31
C ASN A 458 -11.60 11.49 -22.15
N GLU A 459 -11.49 10.15 -22.08
CA GLU A 459 -10.48 9.36 -22.82
C GLU A 459 -9.02 9.66 -22.41
N MET A 460 -8.84 10.40 -21.32
CA MET A 460 -7.55 10.77 -20.76
C MET A 460 -7.40 10.20 -19.35
N VAL A 461 -6.16 10.09 -18.89
CA VAL A 461 -5.80 9.82 -17.51
C VAL A 461 -4.85 10.91 -17.01
N PHE A 462 -5.12 11.40 -15.81
CA PHE A 462 -4.38 12.49 -15.18
C PHE A 462 -3.83 12.06 -13.82
N PHE A 463 -2.62 12.47 -13.52
CA PHE A 463 -1.94 12.19 -12.25
C PHE A 463 -0.79 13.19 -12.04
N GLY A 464 -0.24 13.24 -10.84
CA GLY A 464 0.96 14.01 -10.53
C GLY A 464 2.15 13.16 -10.11
N GLY A 465 3.34 13.58 -10.49
CA GLY A 465 4.59 12.94 -10.11
C GLY A 465 5.23 13.56 -8.87
N LEU A 466 6.11 12.79 -8.22
CA LEU A 466 6.96 13.27 -7.14
C LEU A 466 8.01 14.30 -7.61
N ASP A 467 8.18 14.44 -8.92
CA ASP A 467 8.97 15.47 -9.60
C ASP A 467 8.28 16.85 -9.64
N GLY A 468 7.03 16.95 -9.17
CA GLY A 468 6.25 18.20 -9.23
C GLY A 468 5.64 18.46 -10.60
N VAL A 469 5.48 17.43 -11.43
CA VAL A 469 4.84 17.56 -12.73
C VAL A 469 3.47 16.90 -12.70
N VAL A 470 2.46 17.59 -13.20
CA VAL A 470 1.14 17.04 -13.51
C VAL A 470 1.14 16.56 -14.95
N TYR A 471 0.64 15.35 -15.16
CA TYR A 471 0.67 14.66 -16.45
C TYR A 471 -0.74 14.40 -16.96
N GLY A 472 -0.94 14.60 -18.27
CA GLY A 472 -2.12 14.12 -19.00
C GLY A 472 -1.73 13.15 -20.10
N PHE A 473 -2.27 11.94 -20.08
CA PHE A 473 -2.04 10.90 -21.08
C PHE A 473 -3.36 10.48 -21.73
N HIS A 474 -3.33 10.12 -23.02
CA HIS A 474 -4.44 9.36 -23.59
C HIS A 474 -4.53 8.01 -22.90
N ALA A 475 -5.75 7.64 -22.48
CA ALA A 475 -6.01 6.41 -21.75
C ALA A 475 -5.70 5.16 -22.59
N GLU A 476 -6.06 5.22 -23.87
CA GLU A 476 -5.71 4.21 -24.88
C GLU A 476 -4.58 4.76 -25.76
N GLN A 477 -3.53 3.96 -25.98
CA GLN A 477 -2.37 4.30 -26.80
C GLN A 477 -2.14 3.29 -27.92
#